data_AF-A0AAJ2II75-F1
#
_entry.id   AF-A0AAJ2II75-F1
#
_cell.length_a   1.000
_cell.length_b   1.000
_cell.length_c   1.000
_cell.angle_alpha   90.00
_cell.angle_beta   90.00
_cell.angle_gamma   90.00
#
_symmetry.space_group_name_H-M   'P 1'
#
loop_
_entity.id
_entity.type
_entity.pdbx_description
1 polymer ?
#
loop_
_entity_poly.entity_id
_entity_poly.type
_entity_poly.pdbx_seq_one_letter_code
_entity_poly.pdbx_strand_id
1 'polypeptide(L)'
;MPEMTVQVRWPDGRLRQYYSPSLVLHDHLAPGTYRVDDFRSRATTALDEASARVRAKYGFACTSAAASAEEIALDAARHADFAEVEVVSMYPPLPGADVASTRGVASLRPGSTSGKGAEVASTRGVASLRPGSTSSDEELS
;
A
#
# COMPACT_ATOMS: atom_id res chain seq x y z
N MET A 1 -9.19 -2.82 -20.00
CA MET A 1 -9.15 -1.71 -19.05
C MET A 1 -8.53 -2.28 -17.80
N PRO A 2 -7.51 -1.65 -17.20
CA PRO A 2 -7.09 -2.05 -15.88
C PRO A 2 -8.24 -1.81 -14.89
N GLU A 3 -8.57 -2.84 -14.14
CA GLU A 3 -9.42 -2.76 -12.95
C GLU A 3 -8.61 -2.25 -11.77
N MET A 4 -9.29 -1.71 -10.76
CA MET A 4 -8.67 -1.19 -9.56
C MET A 4 -9.54 -1.40 -8.33
N THR A 5 -8.90 -1.29 -7.17
CA THR A 5 -9.54 -1.27 -5.86
C THR A 5 -9.09 -0.05 -5.08
N VAL A 6 -10.01 0.53 -4.31
CA VAL A 6 -9.72 1.58 -3.33
C VAL A 6 -9.95 1.02 -1.94
N GLN A 7 -9.01 1.24 -1.02
CA GLN A 7 -9.15 0.92 0.38
C GLN A 7 -9.37 2.20 1.18
N VAL A 8 -10.40 2.23 2.00
CA VAL A 8 -10.71 3.37 2.87
C VAL A 8 -10.82 2.93 4.32
N ARG A 9 -10.52 3.84 5.23
CA ARG A 9 -10.77 3.73 6.66
C ARG A 9 -11.90 4.70 7.04
N TRP A 10 -13.03 4.12 7.43
CA TRP A 10 -14.20 4.87 7.90
C TRP A 10 -13.96 5.49 9.30
N PRO A 11 -14.79 6.46 9.73
CA PRO A 11 -14.65 7.12 11.03
C PRO A 11 -14.69 6.17 12.24
N ASP A 12 -15.29 4.98 12.09
CA ASP A 12 -15.32 3.93 13.10
C ASP A 12 -14.02 3.08 13.14
N GLY A 13 -13.03 3.43 12.31
CA GLY A 13 -11.77 2.72 12.15
C GLY A 13 -11.85 1.50 11.24
N ARG A 14 -13.03 1.18 10.67
CA ARG A 14 -13.17 0.01 9.79
C ARG A 14 -12.54 0.25 8.43
N LEU A 15 -11.72 -0.70 8.03
CA LEU A 15 -11.20 -0.76 6.66
C LEU A 15 -12.23 -1.40 5.73
N ARG A 16 -12.49 -0.75 4.60
CA ARG A 16 -13.32 -1.28 3.51
C ARG A 16 -12.60 -1.14 2.19
N GLN A 17 -12.90 -2.05 1.29
CA GLN A 17 -12.35 -2.07 -0.06
C GLN A 17 -13.49 -2.04 -1.06
N TYR A 18 -13.40 -1.16 -2.05
CA TYR A 18 -14.37 -1.04 -3.13
C TYR A 18 -13.69 -1.29 -4.47
N TYR A 19 -14.44 -1.89 -5.39
CA TYR A 19 -13.97 -2.22 -6.73
C TYR A 19 -14.30 -1.10 -7.72
N SER A 20 -13.43 -0.89 -8.70
CA SER A 20 -13.71 -0.05 -9.86
C SER A 20 -13.16 -0.70 -11.13
N PRO A 21 -13.96 -0.86 -12.20
CA PRO A 21 -13.52 -1.44 -13.48
C PRO A 21 -12.63 -0.49 -14.30
N SER A 22 -12.26 0.68 -13.75
CA SER A 22 -11.47 1.70 -14.44
C SER A 22 -10.62 2.51 -13.48
N LEU A 23 -9.49 3.02 -13.97
CA LEU A 23 -8.61 3.93 -13.23
C LEU A 23 -9.16 5.36 -13.06
N VAL A 24 -10.37 5.66 -13.55
CA VAL A 24 -11.05 6.97 -13.36
C VAL A 24 -11.08 7.39 -11.91
N LEU A 25 -11.15 6.42 -10.98
CA LEU A 25 -11.21 6.74 -9.56
C LEU A 25 -9.98 7.56 -9.10
N HIS A 26 -8.82 7.40 -9.72
CA HIS A 26 -7.62 8.21 -9.45
C HIS A 26 -7.74 9.67 -9.92
N ASP A 27 -8.67 9.97 -10.84
CA ASP A 27 -8.92 11.36 -11.30
C ASP A 27 -9.74 12.15 -10.28
N HIS A 28 -10.51 11.46 -9.43
CA HIS A 28 -11.43 12.06 -8.45
C HIS A 28 -10.92 11.92 -7.01
N LEU A 29 -10.20 10.85 -6.70
CA LEU A 29 -9.70 10.52 -5.37
C LEU A 29 -8.19 10.31 -5.39
N ALA A 30 -7.56 10.67 -4.27
CA ALA A 30 -6.17 10.37 -3.97
C ALA A 30 -6.07 9.85 -2.52
N PRO A 31 -5.00 9.14 -2.15
CA PRO A 31 -4.77 8.80 -0.74
C PRO A 31 -4.73 10.04 0.14
N GLY A 32 -5.50 10.03 1.23
CA GLY A 32 -5.68 11.18 2.11
C GLY A 32 -7.04 11.21 2.80
N THR A 33 -7.28 12.25 3.59
CA THR A 33 -8.51 12.42 4.38
C THR A 33 -9.53 13.26 3.65
N TYR A 34 -10.78 12.81 3.66
CA TYR A 34 -11.94 13.48 3.08
C TYR A 34 -13.07 13.52 4.11
N ARG A 35 -14.00 14.45 3.92
CA ARG A 35 -15.30 14.34 4.60
C ARG A 35 -16.11 13.21 3.97
N VAL A 36 -16.97 12.58 4.76
CA VAL A 36 -17.84 11.48 4.29
C VAL A 36 -18.71 11.91 3.11
N ASP A 37 -19.27 13.12 3.14
CA ASP A 37 -20.09 13.65 2.04
C ASP A 37 -19.28 13.89 0.75
N ASP A 38 -18.12 14.53 0.86
CA ASP A 38 -17.21 14.79 -0.26
C ASP A 38 -16.70 13.48 -0.87
N PHE A 39 -16.24 12.55 -0.04
CA PHE A 39 -15.80 11.21 -0.47
C PHE A 39 -16.92 10.48 -1.23
N ARG A 40 -18.12 10.43 -0.64
CA ARG A 40 -19.27 9.77 -1.27
C ARG A 40 -19.55 10.38 -2.64
N SER A 41 -19.65 11.71 -2.73
CA SER A 41 -19.96 12.41 -3.98
C SER A 41 -18.93 12.15 -5.08
N ARG A 42 -17.63 12.24 -4.74
CA ARG A 42 -16.53 11.99 -5.69
C ARG A 42 -16.48 10.54 -6.12
N ALA A 43 -16.62 9.60 -5.19
CA ALA A 43 -16.58 8.17 -5.49
C ALA A 43 -17.75 7.74 -6.38
N THR A 44 -18.97 8.20 -6.10
CA THR A 44 -20.13 7.89 -6.95
C THR A 44 -19.99 8.47 -8.35
N THR A 45 -19.51 9.72 -8.46
CA THR A 45 -19.26 10.37 -9.76
C THR A 45 -18.24 9.59 -10.58
N ALA A 46 -17.12 9.19 -9.96
CA ALA A 46 -16.08 8.42 -10.63
C ALA A 46 -16.55 7.03 -11.08
N LEU A 47 -17.40 6.37 -10.30
CA LEU A 47 -17.96 5.05 -10.64
C LEU A 47 -18.98 5.13 -11.78
N ASP A 48 -19.78 6.20 -11.82
CA ASP A 48 -20.68 6.47 -12.95
C ASP A 48 -19.90 6.71 -14.25
N GLU A 49 -18.83 7.50 -14.19
CA GLU A 49 -17.91 7.72 -15.31
C GLU A 49 -17.23 6.42 -15.75
N ALA A 50 -16.76 5.59 -14.80
CA ALA A 50 -16.18 4.29 -15.09
C ALA A 50 -17.18 3.38 -15.81
N SER A 51 -18.43 3.33 -15.35
CA SER A 51 -19.51 2.57 -15.99
C SER A 51 -19.80 3.07 -17.41
N ALA A 52 -19.84 4.40 -17.61
CA ALA A 52 -20.02 5.01 -18.93
C ALA A 52 -18.90 4.64 -19.90
N ARG A 53 -17.63 4.63 -19.44
CA ARG A 53 -16.48 4.18 -20.26
C ARG A 53 -16.60 2.72 -20.64
N VAL A 54 -16.98 1.84 -19.72
CA VAL A 54 -17.18 0.41 -19.98
C VAL A 54 -18.31 0.22 -21.01
N ARG A 55 -19.43 0.92 -20.84
CA ARG A 55 -20.54 0.89 -21.79
C ARG A 55 -20.14 1.36 -23.19
N ALA A 56 -19.35 2.42 -23.29
CA ALA A 56 -18.85 2.92 -24.56
C ALA A 56 -17.91 1.92 -25.25
N LYS A 57 -17.10 1.16 -24.49
CA LYS A 57 -16.14 0.19 -25.04
C LYS A 57 -16.75 -1.18 -25.36
N TYR A 58 -17.67 -1.65 -24.52
CA TYR A 58 -18.17 -3.03 -24.56
C TYR A 58 -19.66 -3.12 -24.91
N GLY A 59 -20.42 -2.03 -24.85
CA GLY A 59 -21.84 -1.99 -25.22
C GLY A 59 -22.82 -2.35 -24.09
N PHE A 60 -22.32 -2.65 -22.88
CA PHE A 60 -23.14 -3.03 -21.73
C PHE A 60 -22.80 -2.21 -20.47
N ALA A 61 -23.80 -1.97 -19.61
CA ALA A 61 -23.60 -1.31 -18.33
C ALA A 61 -22.84 -2.23 -17.35
N CYS A 62 -21.95 -1.65 -16.56
CA CYS A 62 -21.14 -2.39 -15.61
C CYS A 62 -21.87 -2.53 -14.26
N THR A 63 -22.32 -3.74 -13.92
CA THR A 63 -23.01 -4.02 -12.65
C THR A 63 -22.09 -3.87 -11.44
N SER A 64 -20.80 -4.15 -11.59
CA SER A 64 -19.84 -4.04 -10.48
C SER A 64 -19.57 -2.59 -10.07
N ALA A 65 -19.51 -1.65 -11.02
CA ALA A 65 -19.39 -0.22 -10.69
C ALA A 65 -20.61 0.29 -9.91
N ALA A 66 -21.82 -0.10 -10.34
CA ALA A 66 -23.06 0.26 -9.65
C ALA A 66 -23.12 -0.33 -8.24
N ALA A 67 -22.72 -1.60 -8.07
CA ALA A 67 -22.67 -2.25 -6.76
C ALA A 67 -21.71 -1.52 -5.80
N SER A 68 -20.52 -1.15 -6.25
CA SER A 68 -19.58 -0.39 -5.40
C SER A 68 -20.10 1.01 -5.05
N ALA A 69 -20.82 1.68 -5.95
CA ALA A 69 -21.42 2.99 -5.65
C ALA A 69 -22.52 2.87 -4.58
N GLU A 70 -23.34 1.80 -4.65
CA GLU A 70 -24.35 1.49 -3.66
C GLU A 70 -23.73 1.15 -2.30
N GLU A 71 -22.70 0.31 -2.27
CA GLU A 71 -21.98 -0.04 -1.03
C GLU A 71 -21.39 1.21 -0.36
N ILE A 72 -20.74 2.09 -1.13
CA ILE A 72 -20.20 3.36 -0.62
C ILE A 72 -21.31 4.23 -0.04
N ALA A 73 -22.45 4.34 -0.72
CA ALA A 73 -23.58 5.13 -0.23
C ALA A 73 -24.17 4.56 1.07
N LEU A 74 -24.30 3.23 1.16
CA LEU A 74 -24.79 2.54 2.35
C LEU A 74 -23.86 2.69 3.55
N ASP A 75 -22.55 2.66 3.32
CA ASP A 75 -21.56 2.85 4.38
C ASP A 75 -21.48 4.31 4.82
N ALA A 76 -21.46 5.25 3.87
CA ALA A 76 -21.49 6.68 4.16
C ALA A 76 -22.70 7.06 5.02
N ALA A 77 -23.87 6.48 4.75
CA ALA A 77 -25.09 6.73 5.52
C ALA A 77 -25.03 6.28 7.00
N ARG A 78 -24.04 5.45 7.38
CA ARG A 78 -23.81 5.04 8.78
C ARG A 78 -22.99 6.06 9.57
N HIS A 79 -22.46 7.07 8.91
CA HIS A 79 -21.57 8.07 9.48
C HIS A 79 -22.14 9.47 9.28
N ALA A 80 -21.66 10.43 10.06
CA ALA A 80 -22.03 11.83 9.85
C ALA A 80 -21.33 12.38 8.61
N ASP A 81 -22.02 13.20 7.83
CA ASP A 81 -21.50 13.80 6.58
C ASP A 81 -20.19 14.58 6.78
N PHE A 82 -20.03 15.21 7.95
CA PHE A 82 -18.83 15.97 8.32
C PHE A 82 -17.74 15.13 8.98
N ALA A 83 -17.97 13.84 9.22
CA ALA A 83 -16.94 12.95 9.75
C ALA A 83 -15.85 12.70 8.70
N GLU A 84 -14.69 12.24 9.15
CA GLU A 84 -13.53 12.02 8.29
C GLU A 84 -13.38 10.56 7.89
N VAL A 85 -13.26 10.33 6.58
CA VAL A 85 -12.89 9.05 5.97
C VAL A 85 -11.53 9.20 5.31
N GLU A 86 -10.66 8.22 5.50
CA GLU A 86 -9.32 8.23 4.93
C GLU A 86 -9.22 7.23 3.79
N VAL A 87 -8.80 7.69 2.61
CA VAL A 87 -8.39 6.82 1.51
C VAL A 87 -6.97 6.33 1.82
N VAL A 88 -6.85 5.05 2.19
CA VAL A 88 -5.61 4.42 2.64
C VAL A 88 -4.72 4.04 1.46
N SER A 89 -5.31 3.41 0.45
CA SER A 89 -4.57 2.95 -0.72
C SER A 89 -5.47 2.80 -1.95
N MET A 90 -4.88 2.91 -3.14
CA MET A 90 -5.55 2.70 -4.42
C MET A 90 -4.65 1.84 -5.29
N TYR A 91 -5.13 0.67 -5.72
CA TYR A 91 -4.35 -0.32 -6.45
C TYR A 91 -5.03 -0.73 -7.77
N PRO A 92 -4.32 -0.80 -8.91
CA PRO A 92 -2.91 -0.49 -9.06
C PRO A 92 -2.64 1.02 -8.94
N PRO A 93 -1.43 1.42 -8.49
CA PRO A 93 -1.03 2.82 -8.51
C PRO A 93 -0.93 3.31 -9.96
N LEU A 94 -1.14 4.61 -10.18
CA LEU A 94 -0.88 5.20 -11.49
C LEU A 94 0.61 5.08 -11.85
N PRO A 95 0.96 4.81 -13.13
CA PRO A 95 2.35 4.84 -13.58
C PRO A 95 2.98 6.20 -13.25
N GLY A 96 4.02 6.21 -12.41
CA GLY A 96 4.67 7.43 -11.91
C GLY A 96 4.41 7.77 -10.43
N ALA A 97 3.46 7.10 -9.76
CA ALA A 97 3.25 7.24 -8.31
C ALA A 97 4.25 6.44 -7.45
N ASP A 98 5.00 5.52 -8.08
CA ASP A 98 5.96 4.60 -7.44
C ASP A 98 7.14 5.30 -6.74
N VAL A 99 7.50 6.52 -7.17
CA VAL A 99 8.64 7.24 -6.58
C VAL A 99 8.36 7.86 -5.20
N ALA A 100 7.11 7.87 -4.72
CA ALA A 100 6.77 8.43 -3.41
C ALA A 100 6.74 7.37 -2.29
N SER A 101 6.70 6.07 -2.62
CA SER A 101 6.53 4.98 -1.65
C SER A 101 7.81 4.13 -1.50
N THR A 102 8.99 4.76 -1.48
CA THR A 102 10.24 4.13 -1.05
C THR A 102 10.76 4.78 0.22
N ARG A 103 10.02 4.60 1.32
CA ARG A 103 10.61 4.68 2.66
C ARG A 103 10.43 3.35 3.39
N GLY A 104 11.46 2.51 3.26
CA GLY A 104 11.75 1.46 4.22
C GLY A 104 11.55 0.04 3.71
N VAL A 105 12.49 -0.47 2.92
CA VAL A 105 13.21 -1.73 3.23
C VAL A 105 14.33 -1.94 2.20
N ALA A 106 15.58 -1.71 2.62
CA ALA A 106 16.74 -2.24 1.91
C ALA A 106 17.72 -2.80 2.95
N SER A 107 17.33 -3.93 3.53
CA SER A 107 18.31 -4.92 4.00
C SER A 107 18.86 -5.64 2.78
N LEU A 108 19.99 -5.20 2.24
CA LEU A 108 20.79 -6.03 1.35
C LEU A 108 22.27 -5.84 1.69
N ARG A 109 22.81 -6.87 2.36
CA ARG A 109 24.24 -7.07 2.56
C ARG A 109 24.92 -7.20 1.19
N PRO A 110 26.00 -6.46 0.90
CA PRO A 110 26.84 -6.77 -0.23
C PRO A 110 27.76 -7.94 0.14
N GLY A 111 27.38 -9.15 -0.29
CA GLY A 111 28.27 -10.29 -0.37
C GLY A 111 28.47 -10.65 -1.84
N SER A 112 29.54 -10.17 -2.47
CA SER A 112 30.20 -10.79 -3.63
C SER A 112 31.36 -9.91 -4.12
N THR A 113 32.59 -10.24 -3.72
CA THR A 113 33.78 -9.89 -4.50
C THR A 113 34.38 -11.17 -5.02
N SER A 114 34.22 -11.36 -6.33
CA SER A 114 34.83 -12.39 -7.14
C SER A 114 36.34 -12.14 -7.29
N GLY A 115 37.13 -13.22 -7.23
CA GLY A 115 38.39 -13.37 -7.99
C GLY A 115 39.67 -12.74 -7.42
N LYS A 116 40.49 -13.58 -6.77
CA LYS A 116 41.87 -13.87 -7.23
C LYS A 116 42.46 -15.05 -6.44
N GLY A 117 42.64 -16.19 -7.10
CA GLY A 117 43.55 -17.22 -6.64
C GLY A 117 44.95 -16.82 -7.07
N ALA A 118 45.78 -16.40 -6.10
CA ALA A 118 47.19 -16.17 -6.28
C ALA A 118 47.94 -16.77 -5.09
N GLU A 119 48.92 -17.60 -5.44
CA GLU A 119 50.18 -17.82 -4.75
C GLU A 119 50.21 -18.71 -3.49
N VAL A 120 50.94 -19.81 -3.66
CA VAL A 120 51.42 -20.74 -2.65
C VAL A 120 52.76 -20.24 -2.08
N ALA A 121 52.79 -19.88 -0.79
CA ALA A 121 53.97 -19.69 0.05
C ALA A 121 53.49 -19.09 1.38
N SER A 122 54.03 -19.31 2.57
CA SER A 122 55.02 -20.21 3.12
C SER A 122 54.93 -19.99 4.64
N THR A 123 55.15 -21.05 5.42
CA THR A 123 55.72 -21.06 6.79
C THR A 123 55.09 -20.27 7.96
N ARG A 124 54.71 -21.06 8.98
CA ARG A 124 55.00 -20.94 10.44
C ARG A 124 54.71 -19.61 11.16
N GLY A 125 53.98 -19.69 12.27
CA GLY A 125 54.07 -18.64 13.29
C GLY A 125 53.07 -18.66 14.43
N VAL A 126 53.18 -19.67 15.30
CA VAL A 126 52.94 -19.68 16.75
C VAL A 126 52.15 -18.53 17.43
N ALA A 127 51.17 -18.98 18.23
CA ALA A 127 50.87 -18.59 19.61
C ALA A 127 50.55 -17.14 19.97
N SER A 128 49.40 -16.94 20.62
CA SER A 128 49.29 -16.73 22.09
C SER A 128 47.88 -16.22 22.44
N LEU A 129 47.15 -16.99 23.25
CA LEU A 129 46.81 -16.67 24.66
C LEU A 129 45.79 -15.50 24.79
N ARG A 130 44.50 -15.78 25.07
CA ARG A 130 43.87 -16.06 26.39
C ARG A 130 43.50 -14.76 27.16
N PRO A 131 42.70 -14.80 28.25
CA PRO A 131 41.27 -14.45 28.23
C PRO A 131 40.94 -13.34 29.24
N GLY A 132 39.68 -12.92 29.30
CA GLY A 132 39.11 -12.25 30.48
C GLY A 132 37.58 -12.28 30.31
N SER A 133 36.79 -12.99 31.13
CA SER A 133 36.60 -12.83 32.60
C SER A 133 36.27 -11.36 32.88
N THR A 134 35.14 -10.92 33.42
CA THR A 134 34.17 -11.44 34.41
C THR A 134 32.93 -10.51 34.31
N SER A 135 31.69 -10.91 34.56
CA SER A 135 30.97 -10.80 35.85
C SER A 135 29.48 -11.01 35.47
N SER A 136 28.68 -11.94 36.01
CA SER A 136 28.20 -12.10 37.40
C SER A 136 27.57 -10.82 37.95
N ASP A 137 26.23 -10.76 37.96
CA ASP A 137 25.35 -10.44 39.12
C ASP A 137 23.88 -10.43 38.64
N GLU A 138 23.02 -11.33 39.13
CA GLU A 138 22.07 -11.13 40.26
C GLU A 138 20.91 -10.19 39.88
N GLU A 139 19.68 -10.71 39.75
CA GLU A 139 18.68 -11.06 40.77
C GLU A 139 17.62 -9.96 40.81
N LEU A 140 16.35 -10.35 40.74
CA LEU A 140 15.30 -9.90 41.66
C LEU A 140 13.94 -10.39 41.15
N SER A 141 13.44 -11.40 41.88
CA SER A 141 12.03 -11.78 42.12
C SER A 141 11.09 -12.08 40.96
#